data_AF-A0AB34FCK9-F1
#
_entry.id   AF-A0AB34FCK9-F1
#
_cell.length_a   1.000
_cell.length_b   1.000
_cell.length_c   1.000
_cell.angle_alpha   90.00
_cell.angle_beta   90.00
_cell.angle_gamma   90.00
#
_symmetry.space_group_name_H-M   'P 1'
#
loop_
_entity.id
_entity.type
_entity.pdbx_description
1 polymer ?
#
loop_
_entity_poly.entity_id
_entity_poly.type
_entity_poly.pdbx_seq_one_letter_code
_entity_poly.pdbx_strand_id
1 'polypeptide(L)'
;MSFFMAVFHVVAAYIGLVEFSLSDAKNLFGLIAILSLAFLCIPFPAVLKILPYELVLRLHQLAAGLLAYACWIHIPPRQRFFAYVCAGIFLTVLVAQITLVLVPNCLGLCRAQISSEYGLVKLQLSLKGQPIDVQAGKYVNVWIPGLNRWRSWSFLQSHPFTVASWSETPSRELELLIKPESGWTKLLLERTNRPWVLERWAFFSGPHGKVPKIDQYETILVLADQFKIISCMPFLREIVHVSNSSTKIKW
;
A
#
# COMPACT_ATOMS: atom_id res chain seq x y z
N MET A 1 15.32 -3.04 21.87
CA MET A 1 15.10 -3.06 23.33
C MET A 1 14.07 -4.11 23.74
N SER A 2 12.91 -4.21 23.08
CA SER A 2 11.85 -5.20 23.43
C SER A 2 12.29 -6.67 23.32
N PHE A 3 13.13 -7.02 22.33
CA PHE A 3 13.71 -8.36 22.19
C PHE A 3 14.59 -8.74 23.39
N PHE A 4 15.47 -7.85 23.85
CA PHE A 4 16.34 -8.10 25.00
C PHE A 4 15.56 -8.27 26.31
N MET A 5 14.47 -7.51 26.50
CA MET A 5 13.59 -7.69 27.65
C MET A 5 12.85 -9.02 27.62
N ALA A 6 12.41 -9.49 26.44
CA ALA A 6 11.79 -10.80 26.27
C ALA A 6 12.78 -11.93 26.59
N VAL A 7 14.02 -11.84 26.08
CA VAL A 7 15.10 -12.79 26.39
C VAL A 7 15.40 -12.82 27.88
N PHE A 8 15.49 -11.65 28.53
CA PHE A 8 15.70 -11.58 29.98
C PHE A 8 14.61 -12.30 30.78
N HIS A 9 13.33 -12.12 30.44
CA HIS A 9 12.23 -12.80 31.14
C HIS A 9 12.29 -14.32 30.97
N VAL A 10 12.62 -14.80 29.77
CA VAL A 10 12.79 -16.24 29.51
C VAL A 10 13.95 -16.82 30.32
N VAL A 11 15.09 -16.11 30.36
CA VAL A 11 16.28 -16.54 31.12
C VAL A 11 16.03 -16.48 32.63
N ALA A 12 15.38 -15.44 33.13
CA ALA A 12 15.05 -15.31 34.56
C ALA A 12 14.08 -16.40 35.04
N ALA A 13 13.08 -16.75 34.20
CA ALA A 13 12.18 -17.86 34.48
C ALA A 13 12.91 -19.21 34.42
N TYR A 14 13.81 -19.41 33.46
CA TYR A 14 14.58 -20.65 33.32
C TYR A 14 15.55 -20.89 34.51
N ILE A 15 16.17 -19.83 35.03
CA ILE A 15 17.09 -19.89 36.18
C ILE A 15 16.30 -20.02 37.51
N GLY A 16 14.96 -19.98 37.48
CA GLY A 16 14.12 -20.12 38.68
C GLY A 16 14.11 -18.89 39.58
N LEU A 17 14.53 -17.72 39.06
CA LEU A 17 14.49 -16.45 39.80
C LEU A 17 13.05 -15.93 39.99
N VAL A 18 12.10 -16.44 39.20
CA VAL A 18 10.68 -16.09 39.25
C VAL A 18 9.86 -17.37 39.04
N GLU A 19 8.89 -17.63 39.93
CA GLU A 19 7.92 -18.71 39.73
C GLU A 19 7.02 -18.38 38.53
N PHE A 20 7.12 -19.19 37.46
CA PHE A 20 6.38 -18.99 36.23
C PHE A 20 5.28 -20.05 36.09
N SER A 21 4.12 -19.78 36.69
CA SER A 21 2.93 -20.61 36.48
C SER A 21 2.12 -20.12 35.28
N LEU A 22 1.79 -21.02 34.34
CA LEU A 22 0.89 -20.74 33.21
C LEU A 22 -0.59 -20.65 33.64
N SER A 23 -0.93 -21.03 34.88
CA SER A 23 -2.27 -20.82 35.42
C SER A 23 -2.55 -19.35 35.74
N ASP A 24 -1.51 -18.51 35.91
CA ASP A 24 -1.68 -17.07 36.01
C ASP A 24 -1.87 -16.45 34.62
N ALA A 25 -2.99 -15.76 34.44
CA ALA A 25 -3.31 -15.04 33.21
C ALA A 25 -2.18 -14.09 32.79
N LYS A 26 -1.52 -13.40 33.73
CA LYS A 26 -0.45 -12.46 33.40
C LYS A 26 0.75 -13.15 32.74
N ASN A 27 1.13 -14.32 33.24
CA ASN A 27 2.24 -15.11 32.70
C ASN A 27 1.87 -15.69 31.32
N LEU A 28 0.64 -16.20 31.17
CA LEU A 28 0.14 -16.69 29.89
C LEU A 28 0.16 -15.61 28.81
N PHE A 29 -0.38 -14.42 29.09
CA PHE A 29 -0.37 -13.31 28.14
C PHE A 29 1.04 -12.76 27.89
N GLY A 30 1.94 -12.83 28.87
CA GLY A 30 3.37 -12.55 28.66
C GLY A 30 4.00 -13.49 27.63
N LEU A 31 3.74 -14.80 27.74
CA LEU A 31 4.22 -15.79 26.77
C LEU A 31 3.61 -15.57 25.37
N ILE A 32 2.31 -15.32 25.29
CA ILE A 32 1.63 -15.02 24.01
C ILE A 32 2.24 -13.77 23.35
N ALA A 33 2.57 -12.73 24.13
CA ALA A 33 3.25 -11.54 23.61
C ALA A 33 4.64 -11.88 23.06
N ILE A 34 5.44 -12.69 23.78
CA ILE A 34 6.77 -13.11 23.32
C ILE A 34 6.69 -13.90 22.01
N LEU A 35 5.78 -14.88 21.93
CA LEU A 35 5.58 -15.69 20.72
C LEU A 35 5.11 -14.83 19.54
N SER A 36 4.19 -13.89 19.79
CA SER A 36 3.71 -12.97 18.76
C SER A 36 4.83 -12.06 18.26
N LEU A 37 5.65 -11.52 19.17
CA LEU A 37 6.82 -10.72 18.81
C LEU A 37 7.85 -11.53 18.01
N ALA A 38 8.12 -12.77 18.41
CA ALA A 38 9.04 -13.65 17.69
C ALA A 38 8.56 -13.90 16.25
N PHE A 39 7.26 -14.15 16.05
CA PHE A 39 6.67 -14.30 14.72
C PHE A 39 6.80 -13.02 13.88
N LEU A 40 6.55 -11.85 14.47
CA LEU A 40 6.66 -10.55 13.77
C LEU A 40 8.10 -10.22 13.36
N CYS A 41 9.10 -10.76 14.07
CA CYS A 41 10.52 -10.58 13.75
C CYS A 41 11.02 -11.52 12.63
N ILE A 42 10.22 -12.47 12.14
CA ILE A 42 10.61 -13.34 11.03
C ILE A 42 10.78 -12.50 9.75
N PRO A 43 11.92 -12.59 9.04
CA PRO A 43 12.14 -11.83 7.82
C PRO A 43 11.11 -12.18 6.73
N PHE A 44 10.37 -11.17 6.26
CA PHE A 44 9.37 -11.32 5.20
C PHE A 44 9.87 -12.11 3.97
N PRO A 45 11.08 -11.86 3.42
CA PRO A 45 11.55 -12.60 2.24
C PRO A 45 11.68 -14.11 2.46
N ALA A 46 11.93 -14.57 3.69
CA ALA A 46 12.02 -16.00 3.99
C ALA A 46 10.64 -16.66 3.94
N VAL A 47 9.62 -15.99 4.47
CA VAL A 47 8.24 -16.52 4.53
C VAL A 47 7.59 -16.50 3.15
N LEU A 48 7.85 -15.47 2.35
CA LEU A 48 7.30 -15.32 1.00
C LEU A 48 7.79 -16.39 0.01
N LYS A 49 8.84 -17.14 0.34
CA LYS A 49 9.27 -18.32 -0.45
C LYS A 49 8.32 -19.50 -0.31
N ILE A 50 7.56 -19.57 0.78
CA ILE A 50 6.75 -20.74 1.17
C ILE A 50 5.27 -20.42 1.11
N LEU A 51 4.89 -19.21 1.54
CA LEU A 51 3.50 -18.77 1.66
C LEU A 51 3.19 -17.61 0.71
N PRO A 52 1.95 -17.52 0.20
CA PRO A 52 1.54 -16.40 -0.63
C PRO A 52 1.55 -15.09 0.17
N TYR A 53 1.95 -14.00 -0.48
CA TYR A 53 2.06 -12.67 0.13
C TYR A 53 0.81 -12.24 0.91
N GLU A 54 -0.38 -12.49 0.36
CA GLU A 54 -1.64 -12.12 1.01
C GLU A 54 -1.83 -12.79 2.38
N LEU A 55 -1.51 -14.08 2.50
CA LEU A 55 -1.65 -14.82 3.74
C LEU A 55 -0.63 -14.32 4.78
N VAL A 56 0.62 -14.12 4.36
CA VAL A 56 1.70 -13.62 5.23
C VAL A 56 1.32 -12.27 5.82
N LEU A 57 0.79 -11.36 5.00
CA LEU A 57 0.34 -10.05 5.46
C LEU A 57 -0.78 -10.14 6.51
N ARG A 58 -1.76 -11.03 6.33
CA ARG A 58 -2.87 -11.20 7.29
C ARG A 58 -2.40 -11.82 8.60
N LEU A 59 -1.56 -12.84 8.55
CA LEU A 59 -0.97 -13.43 9.74
C LEU A 59 -0.14 -12.39 10.51
N HIS A 60 0.61 -11.54 9.79
CA HIS A 60 1.36 -10.45 10.41
C HIS A 60 0.45 -9.43 11.12
N GLN A 61 -0.66 -9.03 10.49
CA GLN A 61 -1.65 -8.13 11.09
C GLN A 61 -2.32 -8.75 12.33
N LEU A 62 -2.70 -10.02 12.26
CA LEU A 62 -3.28 -10.75 13.39
C LEU A 62 -2.28 -10.87 14.55
N ALA A 63 -1.01 -11.20 14.26
CA ALA A 63 0.04 -11.28 15.27
C ALA A 63 0.32 -9.92 15.92
N ALA A 64 0.27 -8.81 15.16
CA ALA A 64 0.40 -7.47 15.71
C ALA A 64 -0.74 -7.10 16.65
N GLY A 65 -1.99 -7.44 16.29
CA GLY A 65 -3.16 -7.25 17.15
C GLY A 65 -3.09 -8.11 18.42
N LEU A 66 -2.70 -9.37 18.27
CA LEU A 66 -2.52 -10.30 19.39
C LEU A 66 -1.42 -9.82 20.34
N LEU A 67 -0.29 -9.34 19.81
CA LEU A 67 0.78 -8.73 20.59
C LEU A 67 0.28 -7.53 21.39
N ALA A 68 -0.43 -6.59 20.75
CA ALA A 68 -0.96 -5.41 21.42
C ALA A 68 -1.92 -5.77 22.57
N TYR A 69 -2.84 -6.70 22.34
CA TYR A 69 -3.80 -7.18 23.34
C TYR A 69 -3.11 -7.95 24.48
N ALA A 70 -2.15 -8.82 24.16
CA ALA A 70 -1.41 -9.59 25.15
C ALA A 70 -0.54 -8.68 26.03
N CYS A 71 0.16 -7.69 25.44
CA CYS A 71 0.89 -6.68 26.20
C CYS A 71 -0.03 -5.87 27.12
N TRP A 72 -1.22 -5.50 26.65
CA TRP A 72 -2.19 -4.76 27.46
C TRP A 72 -2.61 -5.50 28.75
N ILE A 73 -2.85 -6.81 28.66
CA ILE A 73 -3.22 -7.63 29.82
C ILE A 73 -2.01 -7.86 30.73
N HIS A 74 -0.84 -8.13 30.14
CA HIS A 74 0.38 -8.43 30.86
C HIS A 74 0.91 -7.23 31.67
N ILE A 75 0.77 -6.00 31.15
CA ILE A 75 1.33 -4.79 31.76
C ILE A 75 0.51 -4.34 33.00
N PRO A 76 1.17 -3.98 34.12
CA PRO A 76 0.49 -3.51 35.33
C PRO A 76 -0.23 -2.17 35.08
N PRO A 77 -1.35 -1.88 35.79
CA PRO A 77 -2.17 -0.69 35.55
C PRO A 77 -1.40 0.63 35.50
N ARG A 78 -0.39 0.79 36.37
CA ARG A 78 0.46 1.99 36.44
C ARG A 78 1.23 2.27 35.14
N GLN A 79 1.57 1.24 34.38
CA GLN A 79 2.35 1.34 33.14
C GLN A 79 1.47 1.33 31.87
N ARG A 80 0.15 1.10 32.00
CA ARG A 80 -0.77 1.12 30.86
C ARG A 80 -0.83 2.47 30.14
N PHE A 81 -0.44 3.56 30.82
CA PHE A 81 -0.27 4.88 30.21
C PHE A 81 0.52 4.82 28.88
N PHE A 82 1.65 4.09 28.84
CA PHE A 82 2.43 3.95 27.61
C PHE A 82 1.67 3.22 26.50
N ALA A 83 0.89 2.19 26.85
CA ALA A 83 0.05 1.49 25.88
C ALA A 83 -1.04 2.40 25.31
N TYR A 84 -1.66 3.25 26.14
CA TYR A 84 -2.60 4.27 25.69
C TYR A 84 -1.97 5.30 24.76
N VAL A 85 -0.76 5.78 25.07
CA VAL A 85 -0.02 6.73 24.20
C VAL A 85 0.25 6.10 22.83
N CYS A 86 0.75 4.86 22.80
CA CYS A 86 0.97 4.13 21.54
C CYS A 86 -0.34 3.95 20.75
N ALA A 87 -1.43 3.57 21.42
CA ALA A 87 -2.74 3.44 20.80
C ALA A 87 -3.26 4.79 20.25
N GLY A 88 -3.03 5.88 20.96
CA GLY A 88 -3.38 7.23 20.53
C GLY A 88 -2.63 7.65 19.27
N ILE A 89 -1.31 7.44 19.22
CA ILE A 89 -0.48 7.70 18.02
C ILE A 89 -0.95 6.83 16.84
N PHE A 90 -1.22 5.55 17.08
CA PHE A 90 -1.73 4.67 16.03
C PHE A 90 -3.08 5.16 15.49
N LEU A 91 -3.99 5.57 16.37
CA LEU A 91 -5.30 6.10 15.99
C LEU A 91 -5.18 7.40 15.20
N THR A 92 -4.31 8.33 15.61
CA THR A 92 -4.14 9.61 14.90
C THR A 92 -3.57 9.39 13.50
N VAL A 93 -2.60 8.49 13.35
CA VAL A 93 -2.07 8.10 12.04
C VAL A 93 -3.15 7.44 11.18
N LEU A 94 -3.96 6.55 11.76
CA LEU A 94 -5.05 5.87 11.05
C LEU A 94 -6.11 6.87 10.57
N VAL A 95 -6.52 7.82 11.43
CA VAL A 95 -7.44 8.89 11.05
C VAL A 95 -6.84 9.74 9.94
N ALA A 96 -5.58 10.17 10.08
CA ALA A 96 -4.90 10.96 9.05
C ALA A 96 -4.85 10.22 7.70
N GLN A 97 -4.52 8.93 7.70
CA GLN A 97 -4.52 8.11 6.48
C GLN A 97 -5.92 8.01 5.86
N ILE A 98 -6.95 7.76 6.65
CA ILE A 98 -8.34 7.71 6.18
C ILE A 98 -8.74 9.06 5.59
N THR A 99 -8.43 10.18 6.26
CA THR A 99 -8.72 11.53 5.77
C THR A 99 -8.00 11.81 4.45
N LEU A 100 -6.72 11.45 4.33
CA LEU A 100 -5.94 11.61 3.09
C LEU A 100 -6.47 10.79 1.91
N VAL A 101 -7.14 9.67 2.18
CA VAL A 101 -7.84 8.89 1.15
C VAL A 101 -9.21 9.50 0.86
N LEU A 102 -10.01 9.83 1.86
CA LEU A 102 -11.41 10.21 1.68
C LEU A 102 -11.59 11.63 1.11
N VAL A 103 -10.74 12.59 1.51
CA VAL A 103 -10.89 14.00 1.10
C VAL A 103 -10.74 14.19 -0.42
N PRO A 104 -9.68 13.70 -1.09
CA PRO A 104 -9.55 13.80 -2.55
C PRO A 104 -10.65 13.04 -3.31
N ASN A 105 -11.22 12.01 -2.70
CA ASN A 105 -12.31 11.21 -3.27
C ASN A 105 -13.70 11.78 -2.96
N CYS A 106 -13.80 12.96 -2.33
CA CYS A 106 -15.05 13.57 -1.88
C CYS A 106 -15.95 12.61 -1.08
N LEU A 107 -15.34 11.84 -0.17
CA LEU A 107 -16.00 10.84 0.68
C LEU A 107 -16.71 9.70 -0.09
N GLY A 108 -16.51 9.60 -1.40
CA GLY A 108 -17.20 8.63 -2.26
C GLY A 108 -16.24 7.80 -3.11
N LEU A 109 -16.79 6.80 -3.79
CA LEU A 109 -16.02 5.97 -4.72
C LEU A 109 -15.89 6.68 -6.08
N CYS A 110 -14.70 6.65 -6.68
CA CYS A 110 -14.49 7.02 -8.08
C CYS A 110 -14.91 5.87 -9.02
N ARG A 111 -15.27 6.21 -10.26
CA ARG A 111 -15.63 5.19 -11.26
C ARG A 111 -14.35 4.71 -11.93
N ALA A 112 -14.15 3.40 -11.94
CA ALA A 112 -13.04 2.73 -12.56
C ALA A 112 -13.54 1.96 -13.78
N GLN A 113 -13.06 2.33 -14.96
CA GLN A 113 -13.26 1.57 -16.19
C GLN A 113 -12.00 0.75 -16.46
N ILE A 114 -12.17 -0.56 -16.56
CA ILE A 114 -11.08 -1.52 -16.70
C ILE A 114 -11.23 -2.19 -18.06
N SER A 115 -10.23 -2.04 -18.92
CA SER A 115 -10.17 -2.67 -20.24
C SER A 115 -8.85 -3.42 -20.41
N SER A 116 -8.83 -4.33 -21.38
CA SER A 116 -7.63 -5.08 -21.77
C SER A 116 -7.10 -4.52 -23.09
N GLU A 117 -5.84 -4.12 -23.11
CA GLU A 117 -5.19 -3.55 -24.30
C GLU A 117 -3.80 -4.19 -24.46
N TYR A 118 -3.58 -4.93 -25.55
CA TYR A 118 -2.31 -5.64 -25.84
C TYR A 118 -1.81 -6.55 -24.69
N GLY A 119 -2.71 -7.19 -23.95
CA GLY A 119 -2.37 -8.03 -22.80
C GLY A 119 -1.99 -7.24 -21.53
N LEU A 120 -2.14 -5.91 -21.55
CA LEU A 120 -2.08 -5.05 -20.37
C LEU A 120 -3.49 -4.72 -19.87
N VAL A 121 -3.59 -4.42 -18.58
CA VAL A 121 -4.83 -3.90 -18.00
C VAL A 121 -4.75 -2.38 -18.03
N LYS A 122 -5.63 -1.77 -18.83
CA LYS A 122 -5.84 -0.32 -18.85
C LYS A 122 -6.94 0.02 -17.85
N LEU A 123 -6.61 0.90 -16.92
CA LEU A 123 -7.48 1.34 -15.86
C LEU A 123 -7.66 2.85 -15.96
N GLN A 124 -8.88 3.27 -16.28
CA GLN A 124 -9.28 4.68 -16.34
C GLN A 124 -10.09 5.02 -15.09
N LEU A 125 -9.62 5.99 -14.31
CA LEU A 125 -10.30 6.46 -13.11
C LEU A 125 -10.95 7.81 -13.40
N SER A 126 -12.29 7.87 -13.30
CA SER A 126 -13.06 9.11 -13.36
C SER A 126 -13.27 9.64 -11.94
N LEU A 127 -12.58 10.73 -11.64
CA LEU A 127 -12.60 11.41 -10.36
C LEU A 127 -13.91 12.19 -10.19
N LYS A 128 -14.61 11.95 -9.08
CA LYS A 128 -15.80 12.76 -8.69
C LYS A 128 -15.42 14.11 -8.09
N GLY A 129 -14.24 14.17 -7.48
CA GLY A 129 -13.79 15.33 -6.71
C GLY A 129 -13.07 16.40 -7.52
N GLN A 130 -12.15 17.09 -6.85
CA GLN A 130 -11.34 18.12 -7.47
C GLN A 130 -10.46 17.52 -8.58
N PRO A 131 -10.34 18.18 -9.75
CA PRO A 131 -9.36 17.80 -10.75
C PRO A 131 -7.96 17.76 -10.14
N ILE A 132 -7.20 16.72 -10.44
CA ILE A 132 -5.86 16.54 -9.89
C ILE A 132 -4.85 16.92 -10.96
N ASP A 133 -3.90 17.77 -10.59
CA ASP A 133 -2.69 18.00 -11.38
C ASP A 133 -1.72 16.81 -11.17
N VAL A 134 -1.62 15.96 -12.18
CA VAL A 134 -0.70 14.83 -12.16
C VAL A 134 0.56 15.17 -12.94
N GLN A 135 1.57 15.59 -12.19
CA GLN A 135 2.92 15.71 -12.70
C GLN A 135 3.48 14.34 -13.13
N ALA A 136 4.33 14.36 -14.15
CA ALA A 136 4.93 13.15 -14.69
C ALA A 136 5.68 12.33 -13.63
N GLY A 137 5.52 11.00 -13.70
CA GLY A 137 6.20 10.05 -12.82
C GLY A 137 5.59 9.85 -11.43
N LYS A 138 4.54 10.60 -11.08
CA LYS A 138 3.79 10.31 -9.84
C LYS A 138 2.99 9.01 -9.98
N TYR A 139 2.74 8.36 -8.85
CA TYR A 139 1.94 7.15 -8.77
C TYR A 139 0.75 7.34 -7.84
N VAL A 140 -0.28 6.52 -8.02
CA VAL A 140 -1.47 6.48 -7.18
C VAL A 140 -1.66 5.08 -6.64
N ASN A 141 -2.09 4.97 -5.38
CA ASN A 141 -2.52 3.68 -4.83
C ASN A 141 -3.99 3.49 -5.18
N VAL A 142 -4.33 2.40 -5.86
CA VAL A 142 -5.71 2.09 -6.24
C VAL A 142 -6.23 0.93 -5.39
N TRP A 143 -7.46 1.09 -4.90
CA TRP A 143 -8.22 0.05 -4.25
C TRP A 143 -9.56 -0.16 -4.98
N ILE A 144 -9.81 -1.37 -5.47
CA ILE A 144 -11.04 -1.72 -6.18
C ILE A 144 -11.78 -2.82 -5.39
N PRO A 145 -12.83 -2.47 -4.60
CA PRO A 145 -13.62 -3.45 -3.88
C PRO A 145 -14.35 -4.43 -4.81
N GLY A 146 -14.61 -5.65 -4.32
CA GLY A 146 -15.48 -6.63 -5.01
C GLY A 146 -14.88 -7.35 -6.23
N LEU A 147 -13.57 -7.16 -6.49
CA LEU A 147 -12.86 -7.92 -7.52
C LEU A 147 -12.66 -9.39 -7.18
N ASN A 148 -12.95 -9.84 -5.96
CA ASN A 148 -12.99 -11.25 -5.63
C ASN A 148 -14.05 -11.52 -4.57
N ARG A 149 -14.78 -12.64 -4.69
CA ARG A 149 -15.82 -13.04 -3.74
C ARG A 149 -15.31 -14.05 -2.72
N TRP A 150 -14.31 -14.89 -3.08
CA TRP A 150 -13.90 -16.04 -2.26
C TRP A 150 -12.41 -16.47 -2.37
N ARG A 151 -11.64 -16.09 -3.40
CA ARG A 151 -10.32 -16.74 -3.69
C ARG A 151 -9.08 -15.97 -3.22
N SER A 152 -9.20 -14.69 -2.85
CA SER A 152 -8.06 -13.82 -2.52
C SER A 152 -8.53 -12.66 -1.64
N TRP A 153 -7.83 -12.39 -0.55
CA TRP A 153 -8.15 -11.33 0.42
C TRP A 153 -7.73 -9.95 -0.10
N SER A 154 -7.64 -9.83 -1.42
CA SER A 154 -7.19 -8.66 -2.18
C SER A 154 -8.20 -7.50 -2.13
N PHE A 155 -9.44 -7.73 -1.67
CA PHE A 155 -10.40 -6.65 -1.43
C PHE A 155 -10.01 -5.73 -0.28
N LEU A 156 -8.95 -6.03 0.47
CA LEU A 156 -8.38 -5.21 1.54
C LEU A 156 -6.95 -4.76 1.19
N GLN A 157 -6.61 -4.66 -0.09
CA GLN A 157 -5.29 -4.28 -0.56
C GLN A 157 -5.38 -3.13 -1.57
N SER A 158 -4.56 -2.11 -1.34
CA SER A 158 -4.33 -1.03 -2.30
C SER A 158 -3.01 -1.29 -3.03
N HIS A 159 -2.98 -1.09 -4.34
CA HIS A 159 -1.79 -1.32 -5.16
C HIS A 159 -1.27 0.00 -5.78
N PRO A 160 0.04 0.29 -5.69
CA PRO A 160 0.63 1.46 -6.32
C PRO A 160 0.77 1.26 -7.83
N PHE A 161 0.31 2.23 -8.63
CA PHE A 161 0.49 2.27 -10.07
C PHE A 161 0.92 3.65 -10.54
N THR A 162 1.94 3.72 -11.39
CA THR A 162 2.35 4.98 -12.02
C THR A 162 1.24 5.47 -12.94
N VAL A 163 0.92 6.76 -12.84
CA VAL A 163 -0.05 7.39 -13.75
C VAL A 163 0.57 7.47 -15.13
N ALA A 164 -0.10 6.95 -16.16
CA ALA A 164 0.37 6.95 -17.55
C ALA A 164 -0.08 8.19 -18.33
N SER A 165 -1.21 8.79 -17.93
CA SER A 165 -1.68 10.07 -18.48
C SER A 165 -0.90 11.26 -17.91
N TRP A 166 -0.58 12.22 -18.77
CA TRP A 166 -0.08 13.54 -18.41
C TRP A 166 -0.94 14.57 -19.14
N SER A 167 -1.30 15.66 -18.46
CA SER A 167 -2.07 16.77 -19.01
C SER A 167 -1.55 18.09 -18.45
N GLU A 168 -1.52 19.13 -19.28
CA GLU A 168 -1.12 20.49 -18.87
C GLU A 168 -2.14 21.12 -17.90
N THR A 169 -3.40 20.73 -18.02
CA THR A 169 -4.47 21.15 -17.12
C THR A 169 -4.85 20.04 -16.15
N PRO A 170 -5.30 20.39 -14.93
CA PRO A 170 -5.82 19.41 -13.98
C PRO A 170 -6.94 18.57 -14.61
N SER A 171 -6.75 17.25 -14.62
CA SER A 171 -7.71 16.31 -15.22
C SER A 171 -8.54 15.61 -14.15
N ARG A 172 -9.78 15.27 -14.51
CA ARG A 172 -10.63 14.37 -13.73
C ARG A 172 -10.51 12.92 -14.18
N GLU A 173 -9.67 12.65 -15.16
CA GLU A 173 -9.44 11.32 -15.70
C GLU A 173 -7.97 10.95 -15.51
N LEU A 174 -7.74 9.84 -14.81
CA LEU A 174 -6.42 9.26 -14.65
C LEU A 174 -6.35 7.96 -15.43
N GLU A 175 -5.36 7.83 -16.30
CA GLU A 175 -5.08 6.60 -17.02
C GLU A 175 -3.91 5.86 -16.37
N LEU A 176 -4.11 4.58 -16.10
CA LEU A 176 -3.11 3.68 -15.52
C LEU A 176 -2.95 2.48 -16.45
N LEU A 177 -1.71 2.13 -16.76
CA LEU A 177 -1.39 0.92 -17.50
C LEU A 177 -0.73 -0.07 -16.55
N ILE A 178 -1.39 -1.20 -16.36
CA ILE A 178 -1.02 -2.20 -15.35
C ILE A 178 -0.55 -3.46 -16.06
N LYS A 179 0.67 -3.89 -15.74
CA LYS A 179 1.18 -5.19 -16.16
C LYS A 179 0.52 -6.30 -15.33
N PRO A 180 -0.07 -7.32 -15.96
CA PRO A 180 -0.58 -8.48 -15.24
C PRO A 180 0.56 -9.31 -14.65
N GLU A 181 0.79 -9.13 -13.35
CA GLU A 181 1.64 -10.01 -12.53
C GLU A 181 0.76 -11.00 -11.74
N SER A 182 1.36 -11.89 -10.94
CA SER A 182 0.62 -12.86 -10.12
C SER A 182 -0.36 -12.21 -9.12
N GLY A 183 -1.40 -12.95 -8.72
CA GLY A 183 -2.39 -12.48 -7.74
C GLY A 183 -3.43 -11.50 -8.34
N TRP A 184 -3.58 -10.33 -7.70
CA TRP A 184 -4.66 -9.36 -7.99
C TRP A 184 -4.63 -8.80 -9.42
N THR A 185 -3.44 -8.51 -9.96
CA THR A 185 -3.29 -7.94 -11.31
C THR A 185 -3.61 -8.95 -12.42
N LYS A 186 -3.28 -10.23 -12.24
CA LYS A 186 -3.69 -11.30 -13.17
C LYS A 186 -5.21 -11.52 -13.13
N LEU A 187 -5.80 -11.47 -11.93
CA LEU A 187 -7.24 -11.58 -11.76
C LEU A 187 -7.99 -10.45 -12.48
N LEU A 188 -7.44 -9.23 -12.49
CA LEU A 188 -7.99 -8.12 -13.27
C LEU A 188 -8.06 -8.45 -14.76
N LEU A 189 -6.95 -8.93 -15.33
CA LEU A 189 -6.88 -9.30 -16.75
C LEU A 189 -7.88 -10.42 -17.10
N GLU A 190 -7.95 -11.46 -16.27
CA GLU A 190 -8.89 -12.58 -16.47
C GLU A 190 -10.35 -12.11 -16.47
N ARG A 191 -10.68 -11.08 -15.68
CA ARG A 191 -12.04 -10.52 -15.61
C ARG A 191 -12.39 -9.58 -16.76
N THR A 192 -11.40 -8.89 -17.33
CA THR A 192 -11.59 -8.08 -18.54
C THR A 192 -11.73 -8.91 -19.81
N ASN A 193 -11.47 -10.22 -19.76
CA ASN A 193 -11.71 -11.11 -20.90
C ASN A 193 -13.19 -11.49 -21.11
N ARG A 194 -14.13 -11.06 -20.23
CA ARG A 194 -15.54 -11.51 -20.27
C ARG A 194 -16.60 -10.42 -20.07
N PRO A 195 -16.23 -9.14 -20.03
CA PRO A 195 -16.73 -8.16 -21.01
C PRO A 195 -15.61 -7.21 -21.45
N TRP A 196 -15.70 -6.64 -22.67
CA TRP A 196 -14.67 -5.75 -23.24
C TRP A 196 -14.31 -4.54 -22.34
N VAL A 197 -15.27 -4.07 -21.54
CA VAL A 197 -15.08 -3.02 -20.54
C VAL A 197 -15.76 -3.42 -19.24
N LEU A 198 -15.01 -3.46 -18.15
CA LEU A 198 -15.51 -3.74 -16.80
C LEU A 198 -15.58 -2.45 -15.99
N GLU A 199 -16.78 -2.07 -15.58
CA GLU A 199 -16.97 -0.91 -14.70
C GLU A 199 -17.03 -1.32 -13.24
N ARG A 200 -16.26 -0.64 -12.41
CA ARG A 200 -16.19 -0.85 -10.96
C ARG A 200 -16.13 0.47 -10.22
N TRP A 201 -16.41 0.38 -8.93
CA TRP A 201 -16.11 1.44 -7.99
C TRP A 201 -14.69 1.24 -7.45
N ALA A 202 -13.96 2.34 -7.27
CA ALA A 202 -12.62 2.33 -6.71
C ALA A 202 -12.39 3.50 -5.77
N PHE A 203 -11.39 3.37 -4.90
CA PHE A 203 -10.75 4.49 -4.22
C PHE A 203 -9.33 4.63 -4.76
N PHE A 204 -8.84 5.85 -4.79
CA PHE A 204 -7.42 6.10 -5.03
C PHE A 204 -6.82 6.93 -3.91
N SER A 205 -5.52 6.81 -3.69
CA SER A 205 -4.75 7.68 -2.80
C SER A 205 -3.55 8.21 -3.57
N GLY A 206 -3.35 9.53 -3.53
CA GLY A 206 -2.26 10.20 -4.22
C GLY A 206 -2.66 11.58 -4.74
N PRO A 207 -1.87 12.18 -5.63
CA PRO A 207 -0.70 11.60 -6.28
C PRO A 207 0.54 11.56 -5.37
N HIS A 208 1.23 10.42 -5.34
CA HIS A 208 2.43 10.16 -4.52
C HIS A 208 3.69 10.17 -5.37
N GLY A 209 4.84 10.34 -4.72
CA GLY A 209 6.15 10.33 -5.36
C GLY A 209 6.72 11.74 -5.56
N LYS A 210 8.04 11.79 -5.68
CA LYS A 210 8.79 13.01 -5.96
C LYS A 210 9.02 13.11 -7.47
N VAL A 211 8.86 14.32 -7.99
CA VAL A 211 9.12 14.59 -9.41
C VAL A 211 10.57 15.03 -9.55
N PRO A 212 11.36 14.36 -10.39
CA PRO A 212 12.71 14.81 -10.70
C PRO A 212 12.66 16.13 -11.48
N LYS A 213 13.56 17.06 -11.15
CA LYS A 213 13.73 18.31 -11.89
C LYS A 213 14.48 18.02 -13.20
N ILE A 214 13.73 17.87 -14.28
CA ILE A 214 14.26 17.55 -15.62
C ILE A 214 14.61 18.80 -16.44
N ASP A 215 14.09 19.96 -16.04
CA ASP A 215 14.28 21.28 -16.66
C ASP A 215 15.72 21.78 -16.64
N GLN A 216 16.56 21.20 -15.78
CA GLN A 216 17.96 21.58 -15.59
C GLN A 216 18.94 20.87 -16.53
N TYR A 217 18.46 19.91 -17.33
CA TYR A 217 19.31 19.06 -18.17
C TYR A 217 19.00 19.25 -19.65
N GLU A 218 20.05 19.47 -20.45
CA GLU A 218 19.94 19.60 -21.91
C GLU A 218 19.74 18.25 -22.60
N THR A 219 20.38 17.20 -22.09
CA THR A 219 20.30 15.84 -22.63
C THR A 219 19.70 14.90 -21.59
N ILE A 220 18.60 14.23 -21.95
CA ILE A 220 17.91 13.26 -21.10
C ILE A 220 18.06 11.87 -21.71
N LEU A 221 18.79 10.99 -21.02
CA LEU A 221 18.89 9.57 -21.38
C LEU A 221 17.85 8.78 -20.60
N VAL A 222 16.86 8.22 -21.31
CA VAL A 222 15.84 7.36 -20.73
C VAL A 222 16.22 5.90 -20.89
N LEU A 223 16.53 5.24 -19.76
CA LEU A 223 16.79 3.81 -19.70
C LEU A 223 15.55 3.12 -19.12
N ALA A 224 14.83 2.38 -19.97
CA ALA A 224 13.66 1.62 -19.57
C ALA A 224 13.83 0.15 -19.91
N ASP A 225 13.47 -0.71 -18.96
CA ASP A 225 13.49 -2.16 -19.10
C ASP A 225 12.05 -2.67 -19.27
N GLN A 226 11.77 -3.25 -20.45
CA GLN A 226 10.48 -3.84 -20.81
C GLN A 226 9.28 -2.93 -20.45
N PHE A 227 8.38 -3.42 -19.57
CA PHE A 227 7.16 -2.74 -19.16
C PHE A 227 7.40 -1.52 -18.25
N LYS A 228 8.61 -1.35 -17.70
CA LYS A 228 8.95 -0.16 -16.90
C LYS A 228 8.96 1.12 -17.75
N ILE A 229 8.94 0.99 -19.08
CA ILE A 229 8.73 2.13 -20.00
C ILE A 229 7.43 2.88 -19.72
N ILE A 230 6.40 2.19 -19.19
CA ILE A 230 5.13 2.81 -18.79
C ILE A 230 5.36 3.91 -17.75
N SER A 231 6.28 3.69 -16.80
CA SER A 231 6.61 4.70 -15.80
C SER A 231 7.36 5.90 -16.38
N CYS A 232 7.99 5.75 -17.55
CA CYS A 232 8.67 6.81 -18.28
C CYS A 232 7.74 7.57 -19.24
N MET A 233 6.60 6.98 -19.65
CA MET A 233 5.67 7.58 -20.62
C MET A 233 5.20 8.99 -20.26
N PRO A 234 4.83 9.30 -19.01
CA PRO A 234 4.42 10.66 -18.64
C PRO A 234 5.53 11.68 -18.85
N PHE A 235 6.77 11.32 -18.51
CA PHE A 235 7.92 12.21 -18.68
C PHE A 235 8.21 12.45 -20.15
N LEU A 236 8.14 11.42 -20.98
CA LEU A 236 8.35 11.56 -22.42
C LEU A 236 7.27 12.46 -23.05
N ARG A 237 6.01 12.31 -22.63
CA ARG A 237 4.91 13.18 -23.09
C ARG A 237 5.13 14.64 -22.68
N GLU A 238 5.52 14.87 -21.43
CA GLU A 238 5.85 16.21 -20.91
C GLU A 238 7.00 16.85 -21.69
N ILE A 239 8.12 16.13 -21.91
CA ILE A 239 9.28 16.63 -22.66
C ILE A 239 8.90 16.98 -24.10
N VAL A 240 8.17 16.11 -24.78
CA VAL A 240 7.71 16.35 -26.16
C VAL A 240 6.79 17.58 -26.21
N HIS A 241 5.90 17.73 -25.24
CA HIS A 241 5.02 18.90 -25.15
C HIS A 241 5.81 20.20 -24.97
N VAL A 242 6.73 20.24 -24.00
CA VAL A 242 7.57 21.42 -23.73
C VAL A 242 8.43 21.78 -24.94
N SER A 243 8.98 20.78 -25.63
CA SER A 243 9.76 20.99 -26.86
C SER A 243 8.91 21.59 -28.00
N ASN A 244 7.72 21.04 -28.23
CA ASN A 244 6.78 21.54 -29.24
C ASN A 244 6.31 22.96 -28.94
N SER A 245 6.04 23.28 -27.67
CA SER A 245 5.66 24.62 -27.23
C SER A 245 6.80 25.63 -27.38
N SER A 246 8.03 25.23 -27.06
CA SER A 246 9.23 26.07 -27.23
C SER A 246 9.53 26.39 -28.70
N THR A 247 9.26 25.44 -29.59
CA THR A 247 9.43 25.62 -31.04
C THR A 247 8.41 26.61 -31.62
N LYS A 248 7.21 26.71 -31.03
CA LYS A 248 6.15 27.65 -31.45
C LYS A 248 6.40 29.10 -31.03
N ILE A 249 7.25 29.36 -30.04
CA ILE A 249 7.52 30.71 -29.49
C ILE A 249 8.66 31.43 -30.24
N LYS A 250 9.33 30.75 -31.19
CA LYS A 250 10.32 31.38 -32.07
C LYS A 250 9.64 31.94 -33.34
N TRP A 251 9.02 33.11 -33.22
CA TRP A 251 8.69 33.99 -34.36
C TRP A 251 9.09 35.42 -34.02
#